data_AF-A0A1I2GNV8-F1
#
_entry.id   AF-A0A1I2GNV8-F1
#
_cell.length_a   1.000
_cell.length_b   1.000
_cell.length_c   1.000
_cell.angle_alpha   90.00
_cell.angle_beta   90.00
_cell.angle_gamma   90.00
#
_symmetry.space_group_name_H-M   'P 1'
#
loop_
_entity.id
_entity.type
_entity.pdbx_description
1 polymer ?
#
loop_
_entity_poly.entity_id
_entity_poly.type
_entity_poly.pdbx_seq_one_letter_code
_entity_poly.pdbx_strand_id
1 'polypeptide(L)'
;MGLSRTAYYRYQRGDSYKPTVEKGKKQQLIEQVFADHKRRYGSRRIVAELKEKGYEVGRHQVRTLMKLSGLQSIQPKSFVRQRPTVSYDG
;
A
#
# COMPACT_ATOMS: atom_id res chain seq x y z
N MET A 1 10.51 19.36 -18.69
CA MET A 1 9.90 18.02 -18.58
C MET A 1 9.22 17.91 -17.21
N GLY A 2 8.07 18.54 -16.95
CA GLY A 2 6.77 18.24 -17.55
C GLY A 2 5.95 17.35 -16.61
N LEU A 3 5.76 17.75 -15.35
CA LEU A 3 4.90 17.04 -14.41
C LEU A 3 3.48 17.04 -14.98
N SER A 4 3.01 15.85 -15.38
CA SER A 4 1.70 15.64 -15.96
C SER A 4 0.59 16.22 -15.06
N ARG A 5 -0.19 17.15 -15.61
CA ARG A 5 -1.35 17.85 -15.01
C ARG A 5 -2.37 16.89 -14.36
N THR A 6 -2.34 15.60 -14.69
CA THR A 6 -3.21 14.55 -14.15
C THR A 6 -2.83 14.04 -12.76
N ALA A 7 -1.58 14.25 -12.32
CA ALA A 7 -1.12 13.89 -10.99
C ALA A 7 -1.64 14.86 -9.91
N TYR A 8 -1.84 16.13 -10.28
CA TYR A 8 -2.25 17.21 -9.37
C TYR A 8 -3.74 17.15 -9.00
N TYR A 9 -4.63 16.85 -9.96
CA TYR A 9 -6.09 16.84 -9.71
C TYR A 9 -6.66 15.58 -9.03
N ARG A 10 -5.89 14.49 -8.84
CA ARG A 10 -6.38 13.32 -8.07
C ARG A 10 -6.24 13.47 -6.56
N TYR A 11 -5.37 14.36 -6.10
CA TYR A 11 -5.21 14.67 -4.67
C TYR A 11 -6.33 15.62 -4.19
N GLN A 12 -6.82 16.49 -5.08
CA GLN A 12 -7.84 17.51 -4.82
C GLN A 12 -9.29 16.98 -4.72
N ARG A 13 -9.53 15.64 -4.78
CA ARG A 13 -10.83 15.04 -4.44
C ARG A 13 -10.92 14.63 -2.96
N GLY A 14 -10.13 15.26 -2.10
CA GLY A 14 -10.17 15.10 -0.65
C GLY A 14 -11.37 15.77 0.03
N ASP A 15 -12.12 16.64 -0.64
CA ASP A 15 -13.04 17.58 0.04
C ASP A 15 -14.52 17.19 0.12
N SER A 16 -14.97 16.07 -0.44
CA SER A 16 -16.40 15.67 -0.37
C SER A 16 -16.66 14.28 0.15
N TYR A 17 -15.64 13.58 0.67
CA TYR A 17 -15.81 12.25 1.24
C TYR A 17 -16.17 12.33 2.73
N LYS A 18 -17.44 12.51 3.07
CA LYS A 18 -17.90 12.31 4.45
C LYS A 18 -17.66 10.84 4.83
N PRO A 19 -16.74 10.53 5.77
CA PRO A 19 -16.51 9.15 6.15
C PRO A 19 -17.72 8.67 6.95
N THR A 20 -18.54 7.82 6.33
CA THR A 20 -19.53 7.03 7.07
C THR A 20 -18.79 6.25 8.17
N VAL A 21 -19.43 6.04 9.33
CA VAL A 21 -18.87 5.30 10.47
C VAL A 21 -18.24 3.97 10.04
N GLU A 22 -18.87 3.27 9.10
CA GLU A 22 -18.37 2.01 8.54
C GLU A 22 -17.03 2.14 7.83
N LYS A 23 -16.78 3.26 7.16
CA LYS A 23 -15.51 3.50 6.47
C LYS A 23 -14.38 3.84 7.43
N GLY A 24 -14.68 4.56 8.51
CA GLY A 24 -13.74 4.77 9.61
C GLY A 24 -13.33 3.43 10.24
N LYS A 25 -14.29 2.55 10.52
CA LYS A 25 -14.01 1.19 11.01
C LYS A 25 -13.13 0.39 10.05
N LYS A 26 -13.45 0.39 8.76
CA LYS A 26 -12.66 -0.30 7.72
C LYS A 26 -11.24 0.27 7.61
N GLN A 27 -11.08 1.58 7.71
CA GLN A 27 -9.78 2.24 7.70
C GLN A 27 -8.93 1.81 8.90
N GLN A 28 -9.49 1.83 10.11
CA GLN A 28 -8.79 1.41 11.32
C GLN A 28 -8.35 -0.06 11.25
N LEU A 29 -9.21 -0.95 10.73
CA LEU A 29 -8.87 -2.36 10.53
C LEU A 29 -7.70 -2.54 9.54
N ILE A 30 -7.69 -1.78 8.45
CA ILE A 30 -6.60 -1.82 7.46
C ILE A 30 -5.29 -1.34 8.10
N GLU A 31 -5.32 -0.25 8.87
CA GLU A 31 -4.16 0.30 9.56
C GLU A 31 -3.60 -0.68 10.61
N GLN A 32 -4.48 -1.32 11.38
CA GLN A 32 -4.10 -2.38 12.34
C GLN A 32 -3.41 -3.56 11.64
N VAL A 33 -4.03 -4.14 10.61
CA VAL A 33 -3.45 -5.27 9.87
C VAL A 33 -2.12 -4.88 9.22
N PHE A 34 -2.02 -3.66 8.69
CA PHE A 34 -0.80 -3.16 8.06
C PHE A 34 0.35 -2.96 9.06
N ALA A 35 0.06 -2.44 10.25
CA ALA A 35 1.02 -2.25 11.33
C ALA A 35 1.49 -3.58 11.91
N ASP A 36 0.56 -4.49 12.18
CA ASP A 36 0.82 -5.86 12.67
C ASP A 36 1.79 -6.61 11.74
N HIS A 37 1.59 -6.46 10.43
CA HIS A 37 2.45 -7.08 9.41
C HIS A 37 3.67 -6.24 9.04
N LYS A 38 4.06 -5.27 9.89
CA LYS A 38 5.26 -4.43 9.75
C LYS A 38 5.39 -3.80 8.36
N ARG A 39 4.27 -3.32 7.81
CA ARG A 39 4.20 -2.71 6.47
C ARG A 39 4.60 -3.62 5.30
N ARG A 40 4.73 -4.94 5.52
CA ARG A 40 5.05 -5.92 4.45
C ARG A 40 3.88 -6.14 3.50
N TYR A 41 2.66 -5.91 3.99
CA TYR A 41 1.44 -6.28 3.28
C TYR A 41 0.94 -5.11 2.43
N GLY A 42 0.75 -5.37 1.14
CA GLY A 42 0.05 -4.47 0.23
C GLY A 42 -1.44 -4.81 0.15
N SER A 43 -2.19 -4.03 -0.63
CA SER A 43 -3.65 -4.17 -0.78
C SER A 43 -4.17 -5.60 -1.01
N ARG A 44 -3.44 -6.47 -1.72
CA ARG A 44 -3.87 -7.87 -1.92
C ARG A 44 -3.84 -8.70 -0.64
N ARG A 45 -2.75 -8.60 0.15
CA ARG A 45 -2.59 -9.39 1.38
C ARG A 45 -3.52 -8.89 2.48
N ILE A 46 -3.70 -7.58 2.58
CA ILE A 46 -4.66 -6.99 3.53
C ILE A 46 -6.09 -7.46 3.23
N VAL A 47 -6.49 -7.58 1.96
CA VAL A 47 -7.81 -8.12 1.60
C VAL A 47 -7.96 -9.58 2.04
N ALA A 48 -6.92 -10.40 1.88
CA ALA A 48 -6.96 -11.79 2.32
C ALA A 48 -7.16 -11.85 3.84
N GLU A 49 -6.37 -11.10 4.60
CA GLU A 49 -6.50 -11.05 6.06
C GLU A 49 -7.86 -10.53 6.54
N LEU A 50 -8.39 -9.49 5.87
CA LEU A 50 -9.70 -8.98 6.21
C LEU A 50 -10.78 -10.03 5.94
N LYS A 51 -10.68 -10.78 4.84
CA LYS A 51 -11.61 -11.89 4.55
C LYS A 51 -11.50 -13.03 5.56
N GLU A 52 -10.29 -13.40 5.96
CA GLU A 52 -10.05 -14.42 7.00
C GLU A 52 -10.63 -14.00 8.36
N LYS A 53 -10.59 -12.69 8.66
CA LYS A 53 -11.25 -12.11 9.84
C LYS A 53 -12.77 -11.92 9.69
N GLY A 54 -13.37 -12.35 8.58
CA GLY A 54 -14.82 -12.25 8.33
C GLY A 54 -15.29 -10.91 7.77
N TYR A 55 -14.39 -10.02 7.35
CA TYR A 55 -14.74 -8.74 6.75
C TYR A 55 -14.77 -8.83 5.21
N GLU A 56 -15.93 -8.55 4.63
CA GLU A 56 -16.07 -8.40 3.18
C GLU A 56 -15.63 -7.00 2.74
N VAL A 57 -14.36 -6.88 2.31
CA VAL A 57 -13.80 -5.65 1.75
C VAL A 57 -13.13 -5.94 0.40
N GLY A 58 -13.54 -5.19 -0.63
CA GLY A 58 -12.96 -5.31 -1.97
C GLY A 58 -11.55 -4.74 -2.08
N ARG A 59 -10.73 -5.31 -2.97
CA ARG A 59 -9.35 -4.87 -3.24
C ARG A 59 -9.26 -3.39 -3.62
N HIS A 60 -10.19 -2.90 -4.41
CA HIS A 60 -10.22 -1.48 -4.81
C HIS A 60 -10.45 -0.57 -3.61
N GLN A 61 -11.34 -0.96 -2.70
CA GLN A 61 -11.62 -0.20 -1.48
C GLN A 61 -10.40 -0.17 -0.55
N VAL A 62 -9.76 -1.32 -0.31
CA VAL A 62 -8.53 -1.38 0.48
C VAL A 62 -7.43 -0.52 -0.14
N ARG A 63 -7.22 -0.60 -1.46
CA ARG A 63 -6.21 0.22 -2.16
C ARG A 63 -6.48 1.71 -2.01
N THR A 64 -7.74 2.14 -2.10
CA THR A 64 -8.12 3.54 -1.92
C THR A 64 -7.89 3.98 -0.49
N LEU A 65 -8.33 3.20 0.51
CA LEU A 65 -8.12 3.50 1.92
C LEU A 65 -6.64 3.55 2.29
N MET A 66 -5.82 2.60 1.82
CA MET A 66 -4.37 2.65 2.00
C MET A 66 -3.75 3.93 1.43
N LYS A 67 -4.20 4.39 0.26
CA LYS A 67 -3.71 5.63 -0.34
C LYS A 67 -4.13 6.86 0.44
N LEU A 68 -5.37 6.90 0.92
CA LEU A 68 -5.89 8.00 1.73
C LEU A 68 -5.18 8.08 3.08
N SER A 69 -4.91 6.94 3.72
CA SER A 69 -4.14 6.83 4.97
C SER A 69 -2.61 6.93 4.79
N GLY A 70 -2.10 7.13 3.56
CA GLY A 70 -0.65 7.20 3.32
C GLY A 70 0.12 5.87 3.56
N LEU A 71 -0.56 4.73 3.62
CA LEU A 71 0.05 3.42 3.86
C LEU A 71 0.76 2.91 2.61
N GLN A 72 2.09 2.87 2.67
CA GLN A 72 2.94 2.32 1.61
C GLN A 72 3.69 1.08 2.09
N SER A 73 3.45 -0.04 1.41
CA SER A 73 4.09 -1.32 1.71
C SER A 73 5.59 -1.28 1.37
N ILE A 74 6.42 -1.81 2.26
CA ILE A 74 7.86 -1.92 2.04
C ILE A 74 8.11 -3.05 1.03
N GLN A 75 8.70 -2.71 -0.12
CA GLN A 75 9.21 -3.71 -1.03
C GLN A 75 10.62 -4.10 -0.57
N PRO A 76 10.89 -5.38 -0.25
CA PRO A 76 12.26 -5.81 0.00
C PRO A 76 13.07 -5.60 -1.28
N LYS A 77 14.24 -4.96 -1.15
CA LYS A 77 15.14 -4.73 -2.28
C LYS A 77 15.59 -6.10 -2.80
N SER A 78 15.42 -6.34 -4.10
CA SER A 78 15.88 -7.56 -4.74
C SER A 78 17.38 -7.74 -4.48
N PHE A 79 17.78 -8.92 -3.98
CA PHE A 79 19.19 -9.22 -3.77
C PHE A 79 19.89 -9.33 -5.12
N VAL A 80 20.83 -8.43 -5.40
CA VAL A 80 21.65 -8.47 -6.61
C VAL A 80 22.91 -9.27 -6.30
N ARG A 81 23.12 -10.40 -7.00
CA ARG A 81 24.39 -11.14 -6.95
C ARG A 81 25.46 -10.32 -7.67
N GLN A 82 26.44 -9.81 -6.94
CA GLN A 82 27.65 -9.25 -7.54
C GLN A 82 28.56 -10.41 -7.96
N ARG A 83 28.99 -10.45 -9.22
CA ARG A 83 29.95 -11.45 -9.70
C ARG A 83 31.33 -11.10 -9.12
N PRO A 84 32.07 -12.06 -8.53
CA PRO A 84 33.45 -11.78 -8.14
C PRO A 84 34.27 -11.55 -9.41
N THR A 85 34.86 -10.36 -9.52
CA THR A 85 35.83 -10.03 -10.57
C THR A 85 37.09 -10.83 -10.25
N VAL A 86 37.38 -11.87 -11.04
CA VAL A 86 38.67 -12.54 -10.99
C VAL A 86 39.65 -11.68 -11.78
N SER A 87 40.50 -10.94 -11.08
CA SER A 87 41.66 -10.28 -11.68
C SER A 87 42.71 -11.35 -11.99
N TYR A 88 43.07 -11.49 -13.27
CA TYR A 88 44.29 -12.20 -13.66
C TYR A 88 45.42 -11.17 -13.67
N ASP A 89 46.27 -11.19 -12.66
CA ASP A 89 47.61 -10.60 -12.74
C ASP A 89 48.47 -11.52 -13.62
N GLY A 90 49.04 -10.95 -14.68
CA GLY A 90 49.98 -11.61 -15.59
C GLY A 90 51.30 -10.87 -15.60
#